data_AF-A7B454-F1
#
_entry.id   AF-A7B454-F1
#
_cell.length_a   1.000
_cell.length_b   1.000
_cell.length_c   1.000
_cell.angle_alpha   90.00
_cell.angle_beta   90.00
_cell.angle_gamma   90.00
#
_symmetry.space_group_name_H-M   'P 1'
#
loop_
_entity.id
_entity.type
_entity.pdbx_description
1 polymer ?
#
loop_
_entity_poly.entity_id
_entity_poly.type
_entity_poly.pdbx_seq_one_letter_code
_entity_poly.pdbx_strand_id
1 'polypeptide(L)'
;MTDAQAKQINEMRMKGMGYKAIGMAIGLSRDIVRNYCKRHNLAGYATVVSKNMKLMVDGKEVCHFCGNPITQPKTGRPRRFCCEKCRREWWKAHPEAVKKSEKASYTLVCEQCGKPFISYGNKNRKYCGRECYFRHRFLAEEDMEDAVSEL
;
A
#
# COMPACT_ATOMS: atom_id res chain seq x y z
N MET A 1 22.80 1.17 8.74
CA MET A 1 21.68 0.37 8.20
C MET A 1 20.55 1.33 7.88
N THR A 2 20.12 1.38 6.62
CA THR A 2 19.06 2.28 6.15
C THR A 2 17.67 1.65 6.33
N ASP A 3 16.61 2.45 6.22
CA ASP A 3 15.21 1.96 6.21
C ASP A 3 14.97 0.93 5.09
N ALA A 4 15.58 1.15 3.92
CA ALA A 4 15.51 0.22 2.80
C ALA A 4 16.16 -1.14 3.14
N GLN A 5 17.35 -1.11 3.74
CA GLN A 5 18.04 -2.33 4.18
C GLN A 5 17.26 -3.05 5.29
N ALA A 6 16.68 -2.32 6.25
CA ALA A 6 15.83 -2.89 7.29
C ALA A 6 14.62 -3.63 6.69
N LYS A 7 13.97 -3.02 5.69
CA LYS A 7 12.87 -3.65 4.93
C LYS A 7 13.33 -4.93 4.22
N GLN A 8 14.47 -4.89 3.54
CA GLN A 8 15.02 -6.07 2.86
C GLN A 8 15.35 -7.21 3.85
N ILE A 9 15.90 -6.88 5.03
CA ILE A 9 16.15 -7.89 6.06
C ILE A 9 14.85 -8.55 6.49
N ASN A 10 13.79 -7.78 6.79
CA ASN A 10 12.48 -8.35 7.12
C ASN A 10 12.01 -9.29 6.02
N GLU A 11 11.87 -8.80 4.79
CA GLU A 11 11.34 -9.59 3.67
C GLU A 11 12.12 -10.90 3.45
N MET A 12 13.45 -10.85 3.48
CA MET A 12 14.28 -12.04 3.32
C MET A 12 14.18 -13.00 4.51
N ARG A 13 14.06 -12.49 5.75
CA ARG A 13 13.84 -13.34 6.94
C ARG A 13 12.49 -14.05 6.90
N MET A 14 11.44 -13.35 6.51
CA MET A 14 10.09 -13.92 6.35
C MET A 14 10.08 -15.05 5.31
N LYS A 15 10.92 -14.93 4.28
CA LYS A 15 11.15 -15.96 3.24
C LYS A 15 12.06 -17.10 3.69
N GLY A 16 12.53 -17.10 4.95
CA GLY A 16 13.33 -18.18 5.50
C GLY A 16 14.83 -18.09 5.20
N MET A 17 15.33 -16.91 4.85
CA MET A 17 16.74 -16.70 4.52
C MET A 17 17.58 -16.49 5.80
N GLY A 18 18.79 -17.06 5.84
CA GLY A 18 19.70 -16.97 6.99
C GLY A 18 20.48 -15.66 7.04
N TYR A 19 20.97 -15.26 8.22
CA TYR A 19 21.64 -13.96 8.40
C TYR A 19 22.84 -13.73 7.48
N LYS A 20 23.65 -14.76 7.23
CA LYS A 20 24.83 -14.67 6.35
C LYS A 20 24.41 -14.40 4.90
N ALA A 21 23.42 -15.14 4.39
CA ALA A 21 22.90 -14.98 3.04
C ALA A 21 22.28 -13.58 2.83
N ILE A 22 21.50 -13.11 3.81
CA ILE A 22 20.92 -11.75 3.78
C ILE A 22 22.03 -10.70 3.75
N GLY A 23 23.02 -10.81 4.64
CA GLY A 23 24.13 -9.86 4.70
C GLY A 23 24.87 -9.75 3.37
N MET A 24 25.18 -10.90 2.75
CA MET A 24 25.80 -10.94 1.42
C MET A 24 24.92 -10.30 0.34
N ALA A 25 23.60 -10.53 0.37
CA ALA A 25 22.68 -10.03 -0.65
C ALA A 25 22.49 -8.50 -0.62
N ILE A 26 22.62 -7.85 0.54
CA ILE A 26 22.33 -6.41 0.71
C ILE A 26 23.55 -5.59 1.15
N GLY A 27 24.75 -6.18 1.11
CA GLY A 27 26.01 -5.51 1.46
C GLY A 27 26.13 -5.16 2.95
N LEU A 28 25.63 -6.01 3.84
CA LEU A 28 25.73 -5.84 5.29
C LEU A 28 26.47 -7.00 5.95
N SER A 29 27.10 -6.74 7.11
CA SER A 29 27.69 -7.81 7.89
C SER A 29 26.61 -8.73 8.48
N ARG A 30 26.94 -10.02 8.64
CA ARG A 30 26.06 -11.01 9.27
C ARG A 30 25.60 -10.57 10.66
N ASP A 31 26.42 -9.81 11.40
CA ASP A 31 26.11 -9.36 12.74
C ASP A 31 25.18 -8.15 12.77
N ILE A 32 25.27 -7.23 11.80
CA ILE A 32 24.27 -6.15 11.63
C ILE A 32 22.88 -6.78 11.40
N VAL A 33 22.80 -7.76 10.49
CA VAL A 33 21.55 -8.48 10.20
C VAL A 33 21.02 -9.18 11.44
N ARG A 34 21.89 -9.90 12.17
CA ARG A 34 21.51 -10.63 13.39
C ARG A 34 20.98 -9.69 14.48
N ASN A 35 21.68 -8.59 14.74
CA ASN A 35 21.30 -7.62 15.76
C ASN A 35 20.00 -6.90 15.42
N TYR A 36 19.76 -6.65 14.13
CA TYR A 36 18.43 -6.23 13.66
C TYR A 36 17.37 -7.29 13.99
N CYS A 37 17.57 -8.54 13.54
CA CYS A 37 16.59 -9.61 13.72
C CYS A 37 16.23 -9.86 15.20
N LYS A 38 17.20 -9.77 16.11
CA LYS A 38 16.97 -9.90 17.56
C LYS A 38 16.02 -8.84 18.11
N ARG A 39 16.14 -7.59 17.67
CA ARG A 39 15.28 -6.48 18.13
C ARG A 39 13.88 -6.50 17.52
N HIS A 40 13.72 -7.19 16.39
CA HIS A 40 12.48 -7.21 15.61
C HIS A 40 11.75 -8.56 15.64
N ASN A 41 12.03 -9.40 16.65
CA ASN A 41 11.39 -10.71 16.82
C ASN A 41 11.55 -11.67 15.62
N LEU A 42 12.67 -11.54 14.90
CA LEU A 42 13.05 -12.36 13.75
C LEU A 42 14.25 -13.26 14.05
N ALA A 43 14.58 -13.44 15.33
CA ALA A 43 15.67 -14.30 15.76
C ALA A 43 15.31 -15.78 15.62
N GLY A 44 16.33 -16.64 15.53
CA GLY A 44 16.18 -18.09 15.45
C GLY A 44 16.49 -18.68 14.07
N TYR A 45 16.30 -19.99 13.94
CA TYR A 45 16.53 -20.72 12.69
C TYR A 45 15.62 -20.20 11.58
N ALA A 46 16.19 -19.94 10.41
CA ALA A 46 15.49 -19.24 9.35
C ALA A 46 14.22 -19.97 8.88
N THR A 47 14.28 -21.31 8.77
CA THR A 47 13.15 -22.17 8.40
C THR A 47 12.03 -22.18 9.44
N VAL A 48 12.39 -22.12 10.73
CA VAL A 48 11.43 -22.03 11.84
C VAL A 48 10.79 -20.65 11.86
N VAL A 49 11.59 -19.59 11.69
CA VAL A 49 11.09 -18.22 11.63
C VAL A 49 10.10 -18.06 10.48
N SER A 50 10.39 -18.55 9.27
CA SER A 50 9.44 -18.44 8.15
C SER A 50 8.13 -19.18 8.40
N LYS A 51 8.18 -20.39 8.98
CA LYS A 51 6.97 -21.18 9.27
C LYS A 51 6.14 -20.52 10.38
N ASN A 52 6.76 -20.20 11.50
CA ASN A 52 6.09 -19.57 12.64
C ASN A 52 5.49 -18.23 12.23
N MET A 53 6.27 -17.43 11.52
CA MET A 53 5.82 -16.13 11.08
C MET A 53 4.64 -16.18 10.13
N LYS A 54 4.59 -17.16 9.21
CA LYS A 54 3.41 -17.39 8.38
C LYS A 54 2.17 -17.64 9.24
N LEU A 55 2.29 -18.51 10.24
CA LEU A 55 1.20 -18.79 11.19
C LEU A 55 0.79 -17.54 11.98
N MET A 56 1.74 -16.77 12.50
CA MET A 56 1.46 -15.54 13.25
C MET A 56 0.78 -14.47 12.38
N VAL A 57 1.19 -14.34 11.11
CA VAL A 57 0.58 -13.40 10.16
C VAL A 57 -0.85 -13.82 9.82
N ASP A 58 -1.08 -15.10 9.56
CA ASP A 58 -2.41 -15.65 9.27
C ASP A 58 -3.34 -15.54 10.50
N GLY A 59 -2.78 -15.77 11.70
CA GLY A 59 -3.43 -15.54 13.00
C GLY A 59 -3.60 -14.07 13.38
N LYS A 60 -3.06 -13.13 12.59
CA LYS A 60 -3.08 -11.67 12.83
C LYS A 60 -2.44 -11.25 14.16
N GLU A 61 -1.47 -12.00 14.64
CA GLU A 61 -0.74 -11.70 15.87
C GLU A 61 0.41 -10.71 15.63
N VAL A 62 0.91 -10.68 14.39
CA VAL A 62 2.03 -9.83 13.97
C VAL A 62 1.72 -9.07 12.69
N CYS A 63 2.50 -8.02 12.45
CA CYS A 63 2.39 -7.15 11.30
C CYS A 63 2.79 -7.86 10.00
N HIS A 64 1.90 -7.83 9.02
CA HIS A 64 2.14 -8.34 7.66
C HIS A 64 3.35 -7.70 6.97
N PHE A 65 3.80 -6.53 7.45
CA PHE A 65 4.92 -5.80 6.86
C PHE A 65 6.23 -5.97 7.63
N CYS A 66 6.24 -5.65 8.93
CA CYS A 66 7.48 -5.60 9.72
C CYS A 66 7.66 -6.74 10.73
N GLY A 67 6.68 -7.64 10.87
CA GLY A 67 6.75 -8.77 11.81
C GLY A 67 6.61 -8.40 13.29
N ASN A 68 6.50 -7.11 13.64
CA ASN A 68 6.26 -6.70 15.02
C ASN A 68 4.87 -7.17 15.51
N PRO A 69 4.71 -7.48 16.81
CA PRO A 69 3.41 -7.80 17.40
C PRO A 69 2.36 -6.72 17.17
N ILE A 70 1.09 -7.13 17.05
CA ILE A 70 -0.05 -6.22 16.92
C ILE A 70 -1.04 -6.47 18.05
N THR A 71 -1.43 -5.41 18.74
CA THR A 71 -2.58 -5.44 19.64
C THR A 71 -3.87 -5.34 18.84
N GLN A 72 -4.71 -6.38 18.90
CA GLN A 72 -6.01 -6.41 18.25
C GLN A 72 -7.04 -5.55 19.01
N PRO A 73 -7.94 -4.84 18.32
CA PRO A 73 -9.03 -4.13 18.98
C PRO A 73 -10.01 -5.13 19.58
N LYS A 74 -10.63 -4.79 20.72
CA LYS A 74 -11.64 -5.64 21.38
C LYS A 74 -12.88 -5.88 20.52
N THR A 75 -13.19 -4.94 19.63
CA THR A 75 -14.35 -4.97 18.75
C THR A 75 -13.96 -4.54 17.33
N GLY A 76 -14.76 -4.93 16.34
CA GLY A 76 -14.58 -4.53 14.94
C GLY A 76 -13.58 -5.38 14.16
N ARG A 77 -13.11 -4.85 13.02
CA ARG A 77 -12.25 -5.59 12.10
C ARG A 77 -10.83 -5.74 12.67
N PRO A 78 -10.27 -6.97 12.69
CA PRO A 78 -8.89 -7.18 13.11
C PRO A 78 -7.88 -6.39 12.29
N ARG A 79 -6.85 -5.88 12.96
CA ARG A 79 -5.72 -5.17 12.36
C ARG A 79 -4.78 -6.16 11.66
N ARG A 80 -4.26 -5.74 10.51
CA ARG A 80 -3.21 -6.45 9.75
C ARG A 80 -1.83 -5.80 9.89
N PHE A 81 -1.80 -4.55 10.34
CA PHE A 81 -0.59 -3.74 10.41
C PHE A 81 -0.51 -3.05 11.77
N CYS A 82 0.70 -2.90 12.30
CA CYS A 82 0.93 -2.23 13.57
C CYS A 82 0.73 -0.71 13.48
N CYS A 83 0.91 -0.11 12.30
CA CYS A 83 0.74 1.32 12.07
C CYS A 83 0.41 1.65 10.61
N GLU A 84 0.02 2.92 10.36
CA GLU A 84 -0.33 3.41 9.02
C GLU A 84 0.86 3.39 8.05
N LYS A 85 2.08 3.68 8.52
CA LYS A 85 3.31 3.59 7.70
C LYS A 85 3.47 2.17 7.14
N CYS A 86 3.40 1.15 7.99
CA CYS A 86 3.51 -0.26 7.58
C CYS A 86 2.40 -0.66 6.60
N ARG A 87 1.17 -0.21 6.84
CA ARG A 87 0.05 -0.46 5.92
C ARG A 87 0.35 0.09 4.52
N ARG A 88 0.74 1.36 4.42
CA ARG A 88 1.01 2.01 3.13
C ARG A 88 2.17 1.36 2.39
N GLU A 89 3.27 1.07 3.09
CA GLU A 89 4.45 0.45 2.49
C GLU A 89 4.18 -0.97 1.98
N TRP A 90 3.36 -1.74 2.71
CA TRP A 90 2.96 -3.07 2.28
C TRP A 90 2.12 -3.03 1.00
N TRP A 91 1.10 -2.16 0.94
CA TRP A 91 0.24 -2.02 -0.25
C TRP A 91 0.97 -1.43 -1.46
N LYS A 92 1.95 -0.54 -1.24
CA LYS A 92 2.83 -0.05 -2.31
C LYS A 92 3.70 -1.17 -2.89
N ALA A 93 4.18 -2.08 -2.05
CA ALA A 93 5.04 -3.20 -2.46
C ALA A 93 4.27 -4.40 -3.02
N HIS A 94 2.98 -4.52 -2.70
CA HIS A 94 2.13 -5.64 -3.13
C HIS A 94 0.87 -5.14 -3.86
N PRO A 95 1.01 -4.43 -5.01
CA PRO A 95 -0.14 -4.01 -5.80
C PRO A 95 -1.00 -5.20 -6.27
N GLU A 96 -0.39 -6.36 -6.48
CA GLU A 96 -1.06 -7.62 -6.85
C GLU A 96 -1.99 -8.16 -5.76
N ALA A 97 -1.77 -7.78 -4.49
CA ALA A 97 -2.67 -8.15 -3.40
C ALA A 97 -3.98 -7.35 -3.41
N VAL A 98 -4.07 -6.27 -4.20
CA VAL A 98 -5.30 -5.48 -4.35
C VAL A 98 -6.26 -6.22 -5.26
N LYS A 99 -7.21 -6.93 -4.66
CA LYS A 99 -8.33 -7.54 -5.39
C LYS A 99 -9.30 -6.46 -5.86
N LYS A 100 -9.08 -5.94 -7.07
CA LYS A 100 -10.06 -5.06 -7.73
C LYS A 100 -11.19 -5.90 -8.29
N SER A 101 -12.42 -5.59 -7.92
CA SER A 101 -13.59 -6.19 -8.55
C SER A 101 -13.83 -5.50 -9.88
N GLU A 102 -13.88 -6.26 -10.98
CA GLU A 102 -14.28 -5.71 -12.28
C GLU A 102 -15.70 -5.11 -12.22
N LYS A 103 -16.59 -5.70 -11.42
CA LYS A 103 -17.95 -5.19 -11.17
C LYS A 103 -18.00 -3.82 -10.48
N ALA A 104 -16.88 -3.38 -9.90
CA ALA A 104 -16.77 -2.06 -9.29
C ALA A 104 -16.20 -1.01 -10.26
N SER A 105 -15.99 -1.36 -11.54
CA SER A 105 -15.56 -0.42 -12.58
C SER A 105 -16.77 -0.01 -13.41
N TYR A 106 -17.06 1.28 -13.45
CA TYR A 106 -18.19 1.85 -14.18
C TYR A 106 -17.66 2.72 -15.31
N THR A 107 -18.07 2.44 -16.55
CA THR A 107 -17.84 3.34 -17.68
C THR A 107 -18.89 4.45 -17.62
N LEU A 108 -18.44 5.69 -17.46
CA LEU A 108 -19.27 6.89 -17.33
C LEU A 108 -18.86 7.92 -18.38
N VAL A 109 -19.70 8.91 -18.62
CA VAL A 109 -19.41 10.04 -19.51
C VAL A 109 -19.18 11.28 -18.65
N CYS A 110 -18.10 12.03 -18.92
CA CYS A 110 -17.78 13.24 -18.17
C CYS A 110 -18.78 14.37 -18.48
N GLU A 111 -19.42 14.94 -17.46
CA GLU A 111 -20.38 16.05 -17.62
C GLU A 111 -19.74 17.33 -18.22
N GLN A 112 -18.43 17.54 -18.04
CA GLN A 112 -17.72 18.72 -18.57
C GLN A 112 -17.14 18.56 -19.99
N CYS A 113 -16.48 17.43 -20.29
CA CYS A 113 -15.79 17.27 -21.58
C CYS A 113 -16.42 16.24 -22.51
N GLY A 114 -17.50 15.57 -22.09
CA GLY A 114 -18.20 14.55 -22.88
C GLY A 114 -17.43 13.25 -23.13
N LYS A 115 -16.18 13.13 -22.66
CA LYS A 115 -15.35 11.93 -22.90
C LYS A 115 -15.76 10.78 -21.98
N PRO A 116 -15.79 9.52 -22.48
CA PRO A 116 -15.99 8.35 -21.63
C PRO A 116 -14.77 8.13 -20.72
N PHE A 117 -15.00 7.68 -19.49
CA PHE A 117 -13.96 7.35 -18.53
C PHE A 117 -14.40 6.23 -17.59
N ILE A 118 -13.43 5.54 -16.97
CA ILE A 118 -13.69 4.47 -16.00
C ILE A 118 -13.61 5.04 -14.59
N SER A 119 -14.67 4.84 -13.81
CA SER A 119 -14.73 5.16 -12.38
C SER A 119 -14.72 3.87 -11.55
N TYR A 120 -13.72 3.71 -10.69
CA TYR A 120 -13.64 2.57 -9.77
C TYR A 120 -14.32 2.88 -8.43
N GLY A 121 -15.27 2.05 -8.00
CA GLY A 121 -15.96 2.12 -6.72
C GLY A 121 -17.02 3.23 -6.61
N ASN A 122 -17.04 4.19 -7.54
CA ASN A 122 -18.01 5.28 -7.56
C ASN A 122 -18.81 5.29 -8.86
N LYS A 123 -20.03 4.75 -8.83
CA LYS A 123 -20.95 4.73 -9.96
C LYS A 123 -21.55 6.10 -10.33
N ASN A 124 -21.46 7.09 -9.43
CA ASN A 124 -22.07 8.40 -9.57
C ASN A 124 -21.02 9.50 -9.83
N ARG A 125 -19.83 9.14 -10.34
CA ARG A 125 -18.77 10.11 -10.58
C ARG A 125 -19.11 10.95 -11.83
N LYS A 126 -19.15 12.27 -11.67
CA LYS A 126 -19.54 13.22 -12.72
C LYS A 126 -18.42 13.62 -13.68
N TYR A 127 -17.18 13.69 -13.17
CA TYR A 127 -16.04 14.22 -13.91
C TYR A 127 -14.90 13.21 -14.03
N CYS A 128 -14.26 13.16 -15.20
CA CYS A 128 -13.14 12.27 -15.45
C CYS A 128 -11.92 12.60 -14.57
N GLY A 129 -11.78 13.85 -14.12
CA GLY A 129 -10.64 14.30 -13.32
C GLY A 129 -10.88 15.62 -12.59
N ARG A 130 -9.88 16.04 -11.81
CA ARG A 130 -9.91 17.30 -11.03
C ARG A 130 -10.10 18.51 -11.93
N GLU A 131 -9.48 18.50 -13.10
CA GLU A 131 -9.56 19.60 -14.07
C GLU A 131 -11.00 19.83 -14.55
N CYS A 132 -11.68 18.79 -15.03
CA CYS A 132 -13.07 18.89 -15.46
C CYS A 132 -14.02 19.30 -14.32
N TYR A 133 -13.76 18.83 -13.09
CA TYR A 133 -14.48 19.30 -11.91
C TYR A 133 -14.28 20.81 -11.69
N PHE A 134 -13.03 21.29 -11.78
CA PHE A 134 -12.70 22.69 -11.57
C PHE A 134 -13.36 23.58 -12.64
N ARG A 135 -13.23 23.24 -13.92
CA ARG A 135 -13.84 24.02 -15.00
C ARG A 135 -15.36 24.09 -14.87
N HIS A 136 -16.02 22.96 -14.62
CA HIS A 136 -17.48 22.96 -14.43
C HIS A 136 -17.91 23.79 -13.22
N ARG A 137 -17.13 23.78 -12.12
CA ARG A 137 -17.55 24.43 -10.88
C ARG A 137 -17.22 25.93 -10.83
N PHE A 138 -16.19 26.36 -11.55
CA PHE A 138 -15.60 27.70 -11.40
C PHE A 138 -15.44 28.49 -12.70
N LEU A 139 -15.59 27.87 -13.88
CA LEU A 139 -15.43 28.54 -15.19
C LEU A 139 -16.71 28.44 -16.05
N ALA A 140 -17.85 28.05 -15.48
CA ALA A 140 -19.07 27.79 -16.25
C ALA A 140 -20.02 29.01 -16.36
N GLU A 141 -19.68 30.18 -15.81
CA GLU A 141 -20.56 31.37 -15.84
C GLU A 141 -19.94 32.64 -16.48
N GLU A 142 -18.66 32.70 -16.83
CA GLU A 142 -18.02 33.98 -17.24
C GLU A 142 -17.58 34.10 -18.71
N ASP A 143 -17.76 33.07 -19.57
CA ASP A 143 -17.26 33.13 -20.95
C ASP A 143 -18.38 33.24 -22.03
N MET A 144 -19.58 33.72 -21.70
CA MET A 144 -20.65 33.95 -22.69
C MET A 144 -20.83 35.43 -23.08
N GLU A 145 -20.29 36.38 -22.32
CA GLU A 145 -20.39 37.82 -22.64
C GLU A 145 -19.30 38.34 -23.59
N ASP A 146 -18.16 37.65 -23.72
CA ASP A 146 -17.06 38.10 -24.57
C ASP A 146 -17.18 37.68 -26.06
N ALA A 147 -18.16 36.84 -26.41
CA ALA A 147 -18.39 36.44 -27.81
C ALA A 147 -19.40 37.34 -28.57
N VAL A 148 -20.03 38.31 -27.89
CA VAL A 148 -21.05 39.19 -28.48
C VAL A 148 -20.55 40.65 -28.62
N SER A 149 -19.35 40.99 -28.13
CA SER A 149 -18.80 42.36 -28.25
C SER A 149 -17.87 42.58 -29.45
N GLU A 150 -17.62 41.56 -30.28
CA GLU A 150 -16.80 41.65 -31.51
C GLU A 150 -17.60 41.45 -32.83
N LEU A 151 -18.92 41.62 -32.81
CA LEU A 151 -19.77 41.76 -34.01
C LEU A 151 -20.49 43.11 -34.01
#